data_AF-A0A914Q1P4-F1
#
_entry.id   AF-A0A914Q1P4-F1
#
_cell.length_a   1.000
_cell.length_b   1.000
_cell.length_c   1.000
_cell.angle_alpha   90.00
_cell.angle_beta   90.00
_cell.angle_gamma   90.00
#
_symmetry.space_group_name_H-M   'P 1'
#
loop_
_entity.id
_entity.type
_entity.pdbx_description
1 polymer ?
#
loop_
_entity_poly.entity_id
_entity_poly.type
_entity_poly.pdbx_seq_one_letter_code
_entity_poly.pdbx_strand_id
1 'polypeptide(L)'
;MLPSCITRISPISSFSSTTFRCFHASTSIHRGRYAFFNKHKKVTDPKKQDPDYFEKQAAKLPLDNHYLDALVLLWNDKIGSERELMMKATDKLIQHDGNYGLPDLDRTQPRLEFEAVDALKDAPESVKKIFSIDFGERKDLTSAWKRELVESVNKHKFDENSLQSKIAWATSLIRNWTMLAEEIQAKDPKKPAWLTHRIFLMLGYRRRMLRYLREQDTDEFERVLDVLKIAYHVPKQPEHVKTRKAWSEHALKKRVEAEKERRLEELHEKLKEGRDQKVAEIDKSVEALKKELESIYQRLENIAIIEGTKVAGVVGKYQPKLVEELSEHVLHSLLFYHKRPNEKSYS
;
A
#
# COMPACT_ATOMS: atom_id res chain seq x y z
N MET A 1 50.48 -33.74 -78.07
CA MET A 1 50.09 -33.24 -79.41
C MET A 1 48.82 -32.42 -79.26
N LEU A 2 48.78 -31.22 -79.84
CA LEU A 2 47.56 -30.50 -80.27
C LEU A 2 47.33 -30.83 -81.77
N PRO A 3 46.28 -30.38 -82.49
CA PRO A 3 45.18 -29.46 -82.14
C PRO A 3 43.78 -30.12 -82.41
N SER A 4 42.61 -29.49 -82.65
CA SER A 4 42.11 -28.08 -82.70
C SER A 4 40.56 -28.07 -82.64
N CYS A 5 39.97 -27.03 -82.02
CA CYS A 5 38.63 -26.46 -82.38
C CYS A 5 37.39 -27.37 -82.13
N ILE A 6 36.13 -26.89 -82.16
CA ILE A 6 35.52 -25.70 -82.77
C ILE A 6 34.71 -24.85 -81.77
N THR A 7 34.80 -23.53 -81.94
CA THR A 7 34.06 -22.48 -81.20
C THR A 7 32.67 -22.20 -81.79
N ARG A 8 31.76 -21.61 -81.00
CA ARG A 8 30.67 -20.76 -81.53
C ARG A 8 30.68 -19.38 -80.86
N ILE A 9 30.20 -18.39 -81.61
CA ILE A 9 30.29 -16.95 -81.32
C ILE A 9 28.88 -16.40 -81.08
N SER A 10 28.78 -15.37 -80.24
CA SER A 10 27.57 -14.59 -79.93
C SER A 10 26.97 -13.86 -81.15
N PRO A 11 25.70 -13.42 -81.14
CA PRO A 11 25.47 -12.00 -80.75
C PRO A 11 24.07 -11.61 -80.18
N ILE A 12 24.10 -10.69 -79.19
CA ILE A 12 23.40 -9.38 -79.13
C ILE A 12 21.85 -9.27 -79.22
N SER A 13 21.33 -8.28 -78.48
CA SER A 13 19.94 -7.74 -78.43
C SER A 13 18.97 -8.52 -77.51
N SER A 14 17.97 -7.87 -76.90
CA SER A 14 17.34 -6.58 -77.24
C SER A 14 16.86 -5.73 -76.05
N PHE A 15 16.73 -4.43 -76.33
CA PHE A 15 15.88 -3.40 -75.71
C PHE A 15 15.72 -3.27 -74.18
N SER A 16 16.18 -2.11 -73.69
CA SER A 16 15.74 -1.52 -72.42
C SER A 16 14.25 -1.17 -72.45
N SER A 17 13.50 -1.65 -71.45
CA SER A 17 12.22 -1.08 -71.04
C SER A 17 12.24 -0.76 -69.55
N THR A 18 11.65 0.37 -69.17
CA THR A 18 11.72 0.96 -67.83
C THR A 18 10.98 0.13 -66.78
N THR A 19 11.71 -0.78 -66.12
CA THR A 19 11.25 -1.29 -64.82
C THR A 19 11.32 -0.15 -63.80
N PHE A 20 10.15 0.35 -63.40
CA PHE A 20 10.02 1.14 -62.17
C PHE A 20 10.43 0.26 -60.99
N ARG A 21 11.72 0.28 -60.67
CA ARG A 21 12.21 -0.19 -59.38
C ARG A 21 11.63 0.75 -58.33
N CYS A 22 10.49 0.37 -57.77
CA CYS A 22 10.03 0.89 -56.50
C CYS A 22 11.17 0.71 -55.51
N PHE A 23 11.93 1.78 -55.26
CA PHE A 23 12.88 1.82 -54.17
C PHE A 23 12.05 1.66 -52.91
N HIS A 24 11.98 0.42 -52.41
CA HIS A 24 11.69 0.17 -51.01
C HIS A 24 12.86 0.73 -50.20
N ALA A 25 12.86 2.06 -50.10
CA ALA A 25 13.28 2.75 -48.90
C ALA A 25 12.30 2.36 -47.78
N SER A 26 12.38 1.08 -47.39
CA SER A 26 12.26 0.69 -46.00
C SER A 26 13.39 1.39 -45.27
N THR A 27 13.22 2.71 -45.09
CA THR A 27 13.83 3.40 -43.98
C THR A 27 13.48 2.57 -42.77
N SER A 28 14.49 1.93 -42.21
CA SER A 28 14.53 1.66 -40.79
C SER A 28 14.58 3.02 -40.06
N ILE A 29 13.45 3.72 -40.15
CA ILE A 29 12.77 4.19 -38.95
C ILE A 29 12.69 2.94 -38.06
N HIS A 30 13.79 2.68 -37.35
CA HIS A 30 13.72 2.19 -36.00
C HIS A 30 12.62 3.04 -35.39
N ARG A 31 11.44 2.45 -35.17
CA ARG A 31 10.41 3.09 -34.36
C ARG A 31 11.15 3.44 -33.10
N GLY A 32 11.38 4.74 -32.91
CA GLY A 32 12.15 5.26 -31.81
C GLY A 32 11.38 4.86 -30.57
N ARG A 33 11.71 3.70 -30.01
CA ARG A 33 11.47 3.37 -28.62
C ARG A 33 12.42 4.30 -27.88
N TYR A 34 12.08 5.59 -27.89
CA TYR A 34 12.67 6.61 -27.06
C TYR A 34 12.75 5.97 -25.70
N ALA A 35 13.98 5.89 -25.20
CA ALA A 35 14.31 5.12 -24.01
C ALA A 35 13.74 5.85 -22.79
N PHE A 36 12.40 5.82 -22.66
CA PHE A 36 11.62 6.38 -21.56
C PHE A 36 11.73 5.47 -20.34
N PHE A 37 12.96 5.05 -20.08
CA PHE A 37 13.40 4.41 -18.87
C PHE A 37 13.81 5.55 -17.96
N ASN A 38 13.00 5.84 -16.94
CA ASN A 38 13.38 6.78 -15.88
C ASN A 38 14.80 6.43 -15.42
N LYS A 39 15.72 7.40 -15.46
CA LYS A 39 17.14 7.16 -15.22
C LYS A 39 17.31 6.47 -13.86
N HIS A 40 18.11 5.42 -13.82
CA HIS A 40 18.44 4.72 -12.56
C HIS A 40 19.21 5.69 -11.67
N LYS A 41 18.73 5.88 -10.43
CA LYS A 41 19.37 6.77 -9.45
C LYS A 41 19.96 5.91 -8.35
N LYS A 42 21.26 6.08 -8.07
CA LYS A 42 21.85 5.58 -6.83
C LYS A 42 21.18 6.27 -5.65
N VAL A 43 20.94 5.52 -4.59
CA VAL A 43 20.29 6.03 -3.37
C VAL A 43 21.26 5.89 -2.20
N THR A 44 21.65 7.03 -1.63
CA THR A 44 22.50 7.12 -0.43
C THR A 44 21.70 7.50 0.82
N ASP A 45 20.51 8.10 0.64
CA ASP A 45 19.64 8.51 1.74
C ASP A 45 18.93 7.29 2.36
N PRO A 46 19.16 6.92 3.64
CA PRO A 46 18.42 5.83 4.28
C PRO A 46 16.93 6.15 4.38
N LYS A 47 16.57 7.45 4.46
CA LYS A 47 15.19 7.93 4.53
C LYS A 47 14.36 7.51 3.31
N LYS A 48 14.98 7.24 2.15
CA LYS A 48 14.29 6.73 0.95
C LYS A 48 13.91 5.24 1.03
N GLN A 49 14.31 4.50 2.08
CA GLN A 49 13.84 3.13 2.32
C GLN A 49 12.37 3.06 2.77
N ASP A 50 11.86 4.12 3.40
CA ASP A 50 10.45 4.24 3.79
C ASP A 50 9.55 4.02 2.55
N PRO A 51 8.66 3.00 2.51
CA PRO A 51 7.81 2.76 1.34
C PRO A 51 6.82 3.91 1.09
N ASP A 52 6.47 4.65 2.15
CA ASP A 52 5.65 5.85 2.08
C ASP A 52 6.47 7.16 1.94
N TYR A 53 7.80 7.11 1.78
CA TYR A 53 8.67 8.32 1.70
C TYR A 53 8.18 9.34 0.68
N PHE A 54 7.98 8.88 -0.57
CA PHE A 54 7.55 9.75 -1.66
C PHE A 54 6.08 10.21 -1.50
N GLU A 55 5.23 9.43 -0.83
CA GLU A 55 3.86 9.84 -0.50
C GLU A 55 3.88 10.92 0.62
N LYS A 56 4.78 10.80 1.61
CA LYS A 56 5.06 11.80 2.66
C LYS A 56 5.67 13.08 2.09
N GLN A 57 6.51 13.00 1.06
CA GLN A 57 7.05 14.18 0.38
C GLN A 57 6.00 14.87 -0.50
N ALA A 58 5.21 14.12 -1.28
CA ALA A 58 4.15 14.68 -2.11
C ALA A 58 3.13 15.49 -1.29
N ALA A 59 2.76 14.99 -0.10
CA ALA A 59 1.87 15.70 0.82
C ALA A 59 2.43 17.03 1.37
N LYS A 60 3.75 17.26 1.29
CA LYS A 60 4.42 18.50 1.73
C LYS A 60 4.60 19.53 0.62
N LEU A 61 4.25 19.22 -0.63
CA LEU A 61 4.36 20.18 -1.73
C LEU A 61 3.31 21.30 -1.58
N PRO A 62 3.67 22.56 -1.90
CA PRO A 62 2.71 23.67 -1.92
C PRO A 62 1.67 23.45 -3.02
N LEU A 63 0.43 23.89 -2.79
CA LEU A 63 -0.67 23.72 -3.74
C LEU A 63 -0.72 24.90 -4.72
N ASP A 64 0.36 25.08 -5.48
CA ASP A 64 0.55 26.15 -6.45
C ASP A 64 0.29 25.68 -7.91
N ASN A 65 0.43 26.60 -8.87
CA ASN A 65 0.26 26.30 -10.29
C ASN A 65 1.23 25.22 -10.81
N HIS A 66 2.39 25.04 -10.17
CA HIS A 66 3.41 24.07 -10.55
C HIS A 66 3.32 22.74 -9.78
N TYR A 67 2.31 22.56 -8.90
CA TYR A 67 2.13 21.34 -8.09
C TYR A 67 2.15 20.05 -8.93
N LEU A 68 1.56 20.07 -10.13
CA LEU A 68 1.58 18.92 -11.04
C LEU A 68 2.98 18.61 -11.59
N ASP A 69 3.78 19.64 -11.92
CA ASP A 69 5.16 19.45 -12.39
C ASP A 69 6.08 19.02 -11.26
N ALA A 70 5.89 19.56 -10.05
CA ALA A 70 6.56 19.10 -8.84
C ALA A 70 6.26 17.61 -8.55
N LEU A 71 5.00 17.17 -8.70
CA LEU A 71 4.63 15.75 -8.64
C LEU A 71 5.28 14.93 -9.76
N VAL A 72 5.38 15.44 -11.00
CA VAL A 72 6.05 14.72 -12.10
C VAL A 72 7.55 14.55 -11.83
N LEU A 73 8.22 15.58 -11.31
CA LEU A 73 9.62 15.50 -10.87
C LEU A 73 9.80 14.48 -9.73
N LEU A 74 8.91 14.51 -8.74
CA LEU A 74 8.96 13.60 -7.58
C LEU A 74 8.66 12.15 -7.97
N TRP A 75 7.74 11.92 -8.92
CA TRP A 75 7.51 10.61 -9.53
C TRP A 75 8.74 10.07 -10.26
N ASN A 76 9.46 10.94 -10.97
CA ASN A 76 10.68 10.55 -11.67
C ASN A 76 11.84 10.26 -10.70
N ASP A 77 11.89 10.90 -9.52
CA ASP A 77 12.79 10.49 -8.43
C ASP A 77 12.37 9.17 -7.78
N LYS A 78 11.07 8.99 -7.52
CA LYS A 78 10.47 7.76 -6.98
C LYS A 78 10.86 6.53 -7.82
N ILE A 79 10.44 6.47 -9.08
CA ILE A 79 10.72 5.31 -9.96
C ILE A 79 12.23 5.15 -10.25
N GLY A 80 13.00 6.25 -10.26
CA GLY A 80 14.45 6.21 -10.41
C GLY A 80 15.16 5.57 -9.21
N SER A 81 14.68 5.87 -8.00
CA SER A 81 15.16 5.35 -6.73
C SER A 81 14.67 3.92 -6.46
N GLU A 82 13.38 3.64 -6.69
CA GLU A 82 12.76 2.32 -6.47
C GLU A 82 13.51 1.19 -7.19
N ARG A 83 14.02 1.42 -8.41
CA ARG A 83 14.77 0.42 -9.19
C ARG A 83 16.16 0.08 -8.60
N GLU A 84 16.69 0.92 -7.71
CA GLU A 84 17.86 0.64 -6.87
C GLU A 84 17.42 -0.01 -5.54
N LEU A 85 16.36 0.52 -4.94
CA LEU A 85 15.80 0.10 -3.66
C LEU A 85 15.18 -1.31 -3.67
N MET A 86 14.76 -1.85 -4.82
CA MET A 86 14.01 -3.13 -4.91
C MET A 86 14.64 -4.30 -4.13
N MET A 87 15.96 -4.28 -3.95
CA MET A 87 16.68 -5.24 -3.11
C MET A 87 17.21 -4.56 -1.84
N LYS A 88 17.84 -3.38 -1.98
CA LYS A 88 18.54 -2.67 -0.90
C LYS A 88 17.63 -2.10 0.20
N ALA A 89 16.34 -1.88 -0.06
CA ALA A 89 15.38 -1.39 0.94
C ALA A 89 14.78 -2.49 1.83
N THR A 90 15.15 -3.75 1.61
CA THR A 90 14.64 -4.88 2.41
C THR A 90 15.41 -5.09 3.72
N ASP A 91 16.58 -4.46 3.84
CA ASP A 91 17.44 -4.38 5.03
C ASP A 91 17.82 -2.91 5.30
N LYS A 92 18.09 -2.54 6.56
CA LYS A 92 18.40 -1.16 7.02
C LYS A 92 19.81 -0.68 6.63
N LEU A 93 20.30 -1.00 5.42
CA LEU A 93 21.74 -1.09 5.09
C LEU A 93 22.27 -0.10 4.04
N ILE A 94 21.49 0.89 3.60
CA ILE A 94 21.91 1.82 2.52
C ILE A 94 23.11 2.73 2.89
N GLN A 95 23.39 2.92 4.18
CA GLN A 95 24.55 3.68 4.65
C GLN A 95 25.79 2.83 4.93
N HIS A 96 25.68 1.50 4.90
CA HIS A 96 26.84 0.64 5.14
C HIS A 96 27.74 0.56 3.91
N ASP A 97 29.03 0.33 4.18
CA ASP A 97 30.03 -0.03 3.18
C ASP A 97 29.59 -1.24 2.34
N GLY A 98 30.17 -1.40 1.15
CA GLY A 98 29.69 -2.26 0.05
C GLY A 98 29.54 -3.76 0.33
N ASN A 99 29.81 -4.21 1.56
CA ASN A 99 29.65 -5.59 2.05
C ASN A 99 28.18 -5.97 2.33
N TYR A 100 27.20 -5.09 2.11
CA TYR A 100 25.76 -5.39 2.25
C TYR A 100 25.35 -5.94 3.63
N GLY A 101 26.02 -5.54 4.71
CA GLY A 101 25.76 -6.05 6.05
C GLY A 101 26.03 -7.56 6.19
N LEU A 102 26.87 -8.13 5.33
CA LEU A 102 27.57 -9.37 5.63
C LEU A 102 28.62 -9.08 6.72
N PRO A 103 28.87 -10.03 7.63
CA PRO A 103 29.93 -9.87 8.62
C PRO A 103 31.32 -9.92 7.97
N ASP A 104 32.31 -9.34 8.66
CA ASP A 104 33.68 -9.25 8.17
C ASP A 104 34.47 -10.51 8.56
N LEU A 105 34.62 -11.42 7.60
CA LEU A 105 35.28 -12.70 7.81
C LEU A 105 36.80 -12.56 7.82
N ASP A 106 37.44 -13.04 8.88
CA ASP A 106 38.84 -13.42 8.83
C ASP A 106 39.02 -14.56 7.82
N ARG A 107 39.61 -14.22 6.68
CA ARG A 107 39.81 -15.15 5.56
C ARG A 107 40.94 -16.15 5.80
N THR A 108 41.74 -15.97 6.85
CA THR A 108 42.79 -16.92 7.22
C THR A 108 42.22 -18.14 7.95
N GLN A 109 40.99 -18.04 8.48
CA GLN A 109 40.26 -19.17 9.06
C GLN A 109 40.16 -20.35 8.07
N PRO A 110 40.19 -21.60 8.57
CA PRO A 110 39.96 -22.78 7.74
C PRO A 110 38.53 -22.76 7.18
N ARG A 111 38.33 -23.35 6.01
CA ARG A 111 36.99 -23.56 5.45
C ARG A 111 36.18 -24.45 6.40
N LEU A 112 34.86 -24.27 6.39
CA LEU A 112 33.89 -24.96 7.26
C LEU A 112 34.09 -26.50 7.31
N GLU A 113 34.44 -27.12 6.18
CA GLU A 113 34.65 -28.57 6.06
C GLU A 113 35.91 -29.08 6.80
N PHE A 114 36.88 -28.21 7.08
CA PHE A 114 38.19 -28.56 7.66
C PHE A 114 38.41 -28.02 9.08
N GLU A 115 37.52 -27.18 9.61
CA GLU A 115 37.65 -26.60 10.95
C GLU A 115 37.69 -27.65 12.07
N ALA A 116 36.94 -28.74 11.93
CA ALA A 116 36.91 -29.85 12.88
C ALA A 116 38.10 -30.82 12.75
N VAL A 117 39.05 -30.57 11.84
CA VAL A 117 40.20 -31.45 11.59
C VAL A 117 41.36 -31.05 12.51
N ASP A 118 41.55 -31.78 13.61
CA ASP A 118 42.62 -31.50 14.58
C ASP A 118 44.02 -31.45 13.94
N ALA A 119 44.30 -32.33 12.96
CA ALA A 119 45.56 -32.35 12.23
C ALA A 119 45.89 -31.03 11.47
N LEU A 120 44.90 -30.17 11.22
CA LEU A 120 45.11 -28.85 10.61
C LEU A 120 45.64 -27.82 11.63
N LYS A 121 45.48 -28.06 12.93
CA LYS A 121 46.00 -27.19 14.01
C LYS A 121 47.52 -27.30 14.12
N ASP A 122 48.04 -28.53 14.00
CA ASP A 122 49.48 -28.82 14.06
C ASP A 122 50.18 -28.69 12.69
N ALA A 123 49.42 -28.53 11.61
CA ALA A 123 49.94 -28.39 10.26
C ALA A 123 50.84 -27.13 10.09
N PRO A 124 51.85 -27.18 9.20
CA PRO A 124 52.67 -26.02 8.88
C PRO A 124 51.85 -24.93 8.18
N GLU A 125 52.31 -23.69 8.31
CA GLU A 125 51.56 -22.49 7.89
C GLU A 125 51.20 -22.46 6.38
N SER A 126 52.04 -23.05 5.54
CA SER A 126 51.77 -23.25 4.11
C SER A 126 50.53 -24.12 3.85
N VAL A 127 50.30 -25.14 4.68
CA VAL A 127 49.14 -26.04 4.58
C VAL A 127 47.89 -25.37 5.14
N LYS A 128 47.99 -24.71 6.30
CA LYS A 128 46.90 -23.87 6.86
C LYS A 128 46.40 -22.86 5.84
N LYS A 129 47.32 -22.15 5.18
CA LYS A 129 47.00 -21.18 4.12
C LYS A 129 46.23 -21.80 2.94
N ILE A 130 46.56 -23.01 2.50
CA ILE A 130 45.83 -23.70 1.42
C ILE A 130 44.39 -24.05 1.84
N PHE A 131 44.19 -24.49 3.08
CA PHE A 131 42.87 -24.83 3.63
C PHE A 131 42.08 -23.62 4.18
N SER A 132 42.62 -22.40 4.08
CA SER A 132 41.93 -21.16 4.45
C SER A 132 40.79 -20.79 3.49
N ILE A 133 39.95 -19.85 3.91
CA ILE A 133 38.84 -19.29 3.11
C ILE A 133 39.36 -18.41 1.96
N ASP A 134 40.49 -17.71 2.11
CA ASP A 134 41.05 -16.84 1.04
C ASP A 134 41.54 -17.65 -0.18
N PHE A 135 42.04 -18.87 0.06
CA PHE A 135 42.38 -19.84 -0.99
C PHE A 135 41.19 -20.73 -1.40
N GLY A 136 39.98 -20.35 -0.94
CA GLY A 136 38.72 -21.04 -1.13
C GLY A 136 38.02 -20.78 -2.46
N GLU A 137 37.02 -21.60 -2.74
CA GLU A 137 35.98 -21.24 -3.71
C GLU A 137 35.01 -20.24 -3.09
N ARG A 138 34.29 -19.47 -3.92
CA ARG A 138 33.25 -18.54 -3.42
C ARG A 138 32.15 -19.25 -2.59
N LYS A 139 31.94 -20.56 -2.78
CA LYS A 139 31.02 -21.37 -1.95
C LYS A 139 31.48 -21.46 -0.49
N ASP A 140 32.79 -21.49 -0.25
CA ASP A 140 33.41 -21.68 1.07
C ASP A 140 33.19 -20.40 1.90
N LEU A 141 33.53 -19.26 1.31
CA LEU A 141 33.28 -17.91 1.82
C LEU A 141 31.78 -17.64 2.02
N THR A 142 30.93 -18.07 1.09
CA THR A 142 29.46 -18.04 1.23
C THR A 142 28.97 -18.87 2.43
N SER A 143 29.61 -20.00 2.71
CA SER A 143 29.23 -20.91 3.79
C SER A 143 29.66 -20.39 5.16
N ALA A 144 30.82 -19.72 5.23
CA ALA A 144 31.26 -18.99 6.41
C ALA A 144 30.29 -17.83 6.76
N TRP A 145 29.95 -16.97 5.78
CA TRP A 145 28.92 -15.92 5.95
C TRP A 145 27.55 -16.48 6.34
N LYS A 146 27.15 -17.64 5.80
CA LYS A 146 25.93 -18.33 6.22
C LYS A 146 26.02 -18.70 7.70
N ARG A 147 27.11 -19.35 8.12
CA ARG A 147 27.28 -19.85 9.48
C ARG A 147 27.20 -18.72 10.49
N GLU A 148 28.03 -17.70 10.35
CA GLU A 148 28.13 -16.61 11.32
C GLU A 148 26.80 -15.84 11.46
N LEU A 149 26.11 -15.55 10.35
CA LEU A 149 24.78 -14.93 10.41
C LEU A 149 23.73 -15.83 11.06
N VAL A 150 23.80 -17.16 10.90
CA VAL A 150 22.91 -18.11 11.58
C VAL A 150 23.22 -18.17 13.08
N GLU A 151 24.49 -18.31 13.44
CA GLU A 151 24.98 -18.34 14.83
C GLU A 151 24.62 -17.06 15.59
N SER A 152 24.60 -15.89 14.93
CA SER A 152 24.20 -14.62 15.55
C SER A 152 22.74 -14.56 16.03
N VAL A 153 21.86 -15.44 15.53
CA VAL A 153 20.42 -15.45 15.82
C VAL A 153 19.96 -16.73 16.54
N ASN A 154 20.67 -17.84 16.35
CA ASN A 154 20.36 -19.15 16.93
C ASN A 154 20.12 -19.12 18.45
N LYS A 155 19.22 -19.99 18.93
CA LYS A 155 19.02 -20.20 20.38
C LYS A 155 19.99 -21.24 20.99
N HIS A 156 20.52 -22.16 20.17
CA HIS A 156 21.50 -23.16 20.59
C HIS A 156 22.45 -23.54 19.45
N LYS A 157 23.62 -24.11 19.77
CA LYS A 157 24.69 -24.43 18.80
C LYS A 157 24.21 -25.26 17.60
N PHE A 158 23.35 -26.25 17.84
CA PHE A 158 22.84 -27.17 16.82
C PHE A 158 21.50 -26.73 16.18
N ASP A 159 21.18 -25.43 16.20
CA ASP A 159 19.95 -24.93 15.56
C ASP A 159 20.20 -24.61 14.07
N GLU A 160 19.76 -25.51 13.20
CA GLU A 160 19.86 -25.31 11.74
C GLU A 160 18.50 -24.99 11.09
N ASN A 161 17.40 -25.15 11.83
CA ASN A 161 16.07 -25.38 11.25
C ASN A 161 14.94 -24.61 11.97
N SER A 162 15.22 -23.79 12.99
CA SER A 162 14.24 -22.84 13.52
C SER A 162 13.86 -21.77 12.47
N LEU A 163 12.85 -20.95 12.78
CA LEU A 163 12.50 -19.81 11.94
C LEU A 163 13.64 -18.78 11.93
N GLN A 164 14.32 -18.58 13.06
CA GLN A 164 15.50 -17.75 13.25
C GLN A 164 16.60 -18.14 12.27
N SER A 165 17.06 -19.40 12.30
CA SER A 165 18.11 -19.91 11.40
C SER A 165 17.71 -19.81 9.94
N LYS A 166 16.44 -20.06 9.59
CA LYS A 166 15.90 -19.90 8.22
C LYS A 166 15.89 -18.45 7.74
N ILE A 167 15.58 -17.48 8.61
CA ILE A 167 15.60 -16.05 8.28
C ILE A 167 17.04 -15.57 8.10
N ALA A 168 17.97 -16.00 8.96
CA ALA A 168 19.40 -15.70 8.85
C ALA A 168 20.02 -16.29 7.57
N TRP A 169 19.77 -17.58 7.28
CA TRP A 169 20.20 -18.24 6.04
C TRP A 169 19.63 -17.58 4.78
N ALA A 170 18.34 -17.23 4.78
CA ALA A 170 17.76 -16.50 3.65
C ALA A 170 18.42 -15.11 3.49
N THR A 171 18.75 -14.44 4.60
CA THR A 171 19.40 -13.12 4.61
C THR A 171 20.84 -13.18 4.09
N SER A 172 21.64 -14.15 4.50
CA SER A 172 23.03 -14.32 4.01
C SER A 172 23.07 -14.59 2.50
N LEU A 173 22.15 -15.44 1.99
CA LEU A 173 21.99 -15.66 0.55
C LEU A 173 21.56 -14.40 -0.19
N ILE A 174 20.57 -13.66 0.31
CA ILE A 174 20.11 -12.39 -0.30
C ILE A 174 21.29 -11.42 -0.43
N ARG A 175 22.05 -11.19 0.65
CA ARG A 175 23.16 -10.22 0.71
C ARG A 175 24.30 -10.56 -0.24
N ASN A 176 24.79 -11.79 -0.19
CA ASN A 176 25.83 -12.29 -1.09
C ASN A 176 25.37 -12.22 -2.57
N TRP A 177 24.13 -12.60 -2.86
CA TRP A 177 23.59 -12.51 -4.22
C TRP A 177 23.37 -11.06 -4.69
N THR A 178 23.04 -10.10 -3.80
CA THR A 178 23.05 -8.68 -4.17
C THR A 178 24.46 -8.17 -4.46
N MET A 179 25.45 -8.52 -3.64
CA MET A 179 26.85 -8.15 -3.85
C MET A 179 27.36 -8.71 -5.19
N LEU A 180 27.11 -10.01 -5.47
CA LEU A 180 27.42 -10.66 -6.74
C LEU A 180 26.68 -10.01 -7.93
N ALA A 181 25.42 -9.60 -7.75
CA ALA A 181 24.67 -8.92 -8.81
C ALA A 181 25.28 -7.54 -9.15
N GLU A 182 25.89 -6.85 -8.18
CA GLU A 182 26.63 -5.61 -8.42
C GLU A 182 28.01 -5.83 -9.03
N GLU A 183 28.76 -6.85 -8.59
CA GLU A 183 30.03 -7.25 -9.24
C GLU A 183 29.83 -7.59 -10.72
N ILE A 184 28.72 -8.25 -11.05
CA ILE A 184 28.32 -8.52 -12.44
C ILE A 184 27.90 -7.21 -13.12
N GLN A 185 27.09 -6.36 -12.47
CA GLN A 185 26.64 -5.09 -13.06
C GLN A 185 27.79 -4.08 -13.30
N ALA A 186 28.89 -4.17 -12.54
CA ALA A 186 30.09 -3.37 -12.75
C ALA A 186 30.86 -3.76 -14.03
N LYS A 187 30.64 -4.99 -14.54
CA LYS A 187 31.23 -5.50 -15.79
C LYS A 187 30.25 -5.38 -16.96
N ASP A 188 29.01 -5.81 -16.76
CA ASP A 188 27.93 -5.79 -17.74
C ASP A 188 26.83 -4.78 -17.33
N PRO A 189 26.43 -3.81 -18.18
CA PRO A 189 25.40 -2.82 -17.83
C PRO A 189 23.98 -3.39 -17.63
N LYS A 190 23.80 -4.71 -17.78
CA LYS A 190 22.51 -5.42 -17.71
C LYS A 190 22.47 -6.34 -16.49
N LYS A 191 21.61 -6.01 -15.50
CA LYS A 191 21.40 -6.83 -14.29
C LYS A 191 21.12 -8.32 -14.66
N PRO A 192 21.79 -9.31 -14.02
CA PRO A 192 21.66 -10.72 -14.37
C PRO A 192 20.29 -11.29 -13.96
N ALA A 193 19.37 -11.41 -14.92
CA ALA A 193 17.97 -11.76 -14.69
C ALA A 193 17.75 -13.11 -13.96
N TRP A 194 18.63 -14.10 -14.20
CA TRP A 194 18.58 -15.40 -13.54
C TRP A 194 18.90 -15.32 -12.04
N LEU A 195 19.73 -14.35 -11.63
CA LEU A 195 20.13 -14.12 -10.25
C LEU A 195 19.12 -13.21 -9.55
N THR A 196 18.67 -12.14 -10.22
CA THR A 196 17.67 -11.21 -9.65
C THR A 196 16.35 -11.93 -9.35
N HIS A 197 15.91 -12.84 -10.22
CA HIS A 197 14.74 -13.70 -9.96
C HIS A 197 14.92 -14.58 -8.71
N ARG A 198 16.10 -15.19 -8.52
CA ARG A 198 16.41 -15.99 -7.33
C ARG A 198 16.43 -15.14 -6.05
N ILE A 199 16.96 -13.92 -6.10
CA ILE A 199 16.89 -12.96 -4.99
C ILE A 199 15.44 -12.65 -4.61
N PHE A 200 14.55 -12.41 -5.59
CA PHE A 200 13.13 -12.18 -5.31
C PHE A 200 12.41 -13.40 -4.71
N LEU A 201 12.73 -14.62 -5.14
CA LEU A 201 12.21 -15.85 -4.52
C LEU A 201 12.67 -15.97 -3.05
N MET A 202 13.95 -15.71 -2.76
CA MET A 202 14.46 -15.72 -1.38
C MET A 202 13.89 -14.60 -0.52
N LEU A 203 13.62 -13.42 -1.08
CA LEU A 203 12.91 -12.34 -0.40
C LEU A 203 11.46 -12.73 -0.06
N GLY A 204 10.76 -13.41 -0.97
CA GLY A 204 9.44 -13.99 -0.72
C GLY A 204 9.47 -15.05 0.39
N TYR A 205 10.46 -15.95 0.35
CA TYR A 205 10.70 -16.94 1.40
C TYR A 205 10.95 -16.29 2.77
N ARG A 206 11.86 -15.30 2.83
CA ARG A 206 12.20 -14.57 4.06
C ARG A 206 11.01 -13.81 4.63
N ARG A 207 10.24 -13.11 3.79
CA ARG A 207 9.00 -12.42 4.19
C ARG A 207 7.96 -13.39 4.76
N ARG A 208 7.85 -14.61 4.21
CA ARG A 208 6.98 -15.67 4.76
C ARG A 208 7.46 -16.15 6.14
N MET A 209 8.76 -16.39 6.32
CA MET A 209 9.31 -16.84 7.61
C MET A 209 9.23 -15.75 8.69
N LEU A 210 9.52 -14.48 8.34
CA LEU A 210 9.35 -13.33 9.24
C LEU A 210 7.90 -13.16 9.69
N ARG A 211 6.92 -13.43 8.82
CA ARG A 211 5.51 -13.42 9.19
C ARG A 211 5.18 -14.54 10.17
N TYR A 212 5.59 -15.79 9.88
CA TYR A 212 5.37 -16.92 10.80
C TYR A 212 6.06 -16.70 12.15
N LEU A 213 7.24 -16.08 12.19
CA LEU A 213 7.90 -15.75 13.46
C LEU A 213 7.09 -14.73 14.25
N ARG A 214 6.64 -13.63 13.61
CA ARG A 214 5.75 -12.63 14.23
C ARG A 214 4.39 -13.20 14.68
N GLU A 215 3.92 -14.26 14.03
CA GLU A 215 2.68 -14.98 14.39
C GLU A 215 2.88 -15.95 15.58
N GLN A 216 4.12 -16.27 15.96
CA GLN A 216 4.46 -17.22 17.03
C GLN A 216 5.11 -16.54 18.26
N ASP A 217 6.03 -15.61 18.04
CA ASP A 217 6.91 -15.01 19.05
C ASP A 217 7.31 -13.59 18.60
N THR A 218 6.72 -12.58 19.23
CA THR A 218 6.94 -11.15 18.91
C THR A 218 8.33 -10.69 19.30
N ASP A 219 8.84 -11.21 20.40
CA ASP A 219 10.04 -10.71 21.07
C ASP A 219 11.27 -11.24 20.35
N GLU A 220 11.21 -12.51 19.92
CA GLU A 220 12.14 -13.08 18.94
C GLU A 220 12.06 -12.38 17.59
N PHE A 221 10.87 -12.04 17.10
CA PHE A 221 10.74 -11.32 15.83
C PHE A 221 11.49 -9.98 15.87
N GLU A 222 11.32 -9.18 16.92
CA GLU A 222 12.05 -7.91 17.08
C GLU A 222 13.55 -8.14 17.28
N ARG A 223 13.96 -9.13 18.11
CA ARG A 223 15.36 -9.55 18.27
C ARG A 223 16.01 -9.90 16.93
N VAL A 224 15.34 -10.68 16.08
CA VAL A 224 15.84 -11.07 14.74
C VAL A 224 15.92 -9.88 13.80
N LEU A 225 14.94 -8.96 13.81
CA LEU A 225 14.98 -7.75 12.99
C LEU A 225 16.17 -6.85 13.35
N ASP A 226 16.52 -6.72 14.62
CA ASP A 226 17.58 -5.81 15.07
C ASP A 226 18.97 -6.45 15.19
N VAL A 227 19.10 -7.77 15.34
CA VAL A 227 20.38 -8.45 15.08
C VAL A 227 20.70 -8.38 13.58
N LEU A 228 19.78 -8.84 12.73
CA LEU A 228 20.01 -8.88 11.28
C LEU A 228 19.81 -7.52 10.59
N LYS A 229 19.43 -6.44 11.29
CA LYS A 229 19.15 -5.11 10.69
C LYS A 229 18.16 -5.16 9.51
N ILE A 230 17.10 -5.96 9.60
CA ILE A 230 16.11 -6.13 8.52
C ILE A 230 15.08 -5.00 8.52
N ALA A 231 14.70 -4.49 7.34
CA ALA A 231 13.68 -3.47 7.19
C ALA A 231 12.31 -4.13 6.90
N TYR A 232 11.61 -4.55 7.95
CA TYR A 232 10.29 -5.17 7.80
C TYR A 232 9.21 -4.14 7.51
N HIS A 233 8.45 -4.38 6.45
CA HIS A 233 7.27 -3.59 6.08
C HIS A 233 6.14 -4.53 5.64
N VAL A 234 4.91 -4.26 6.09
CA VAL A 234 3.74 -5.04 5.66
C VAL A 234 3.33 -4.57 4.25
N PRO A 235 3.18 -5.47 3.25
CA PRO A 235 2.71 -5.09 1.93
C PRO A 235 1.22 -4.72 1.97
N LYS A 236 0.88 -3.54 1.45
CA LYS A 236 -0.51 -3.05 1.34
C LYS A 236 -1.16 -3.71 0.13
N GLN A 237 -2.30 -4.38 0.32
CA GLN A 237 -3.10 -4.93 -0.80
C GLN A 237 -4.32 -4.04 -1.10
N PRO A 238 -4.78 -3.98 -2.37
CA PRO A 238 -4.18 -4.58 -3.56
C PRO A 238 -2.95 -3.82 -4.06
N GLU A 239 -1.92 -4.54 -4.52
CA GLU A 239 -0.71 -3.96 -5.12
C GLU A 239 -0.96 -3.55 -6.58
N HIS A 240 -1.88 -2.60 -6.79
CA HIS A 240 -2.03 -1.96 -8.09
C HIS A 240 -0.79 -1.10 -8.37
N VAL A 241 -0.03 -1.47 -9.41
CA VAL A 241 1.10 -0.69 -9.92
C VAL A 241 0.58 0.67 -10.38
N LYS A 242 0.66 1.68 -9.50
CA LYS A 242 0.20 3.04 -9.79
C LYS A 242 0.97 3.54 -11.02
N THR A 243 0.27 3.89 -12.10
CA THR A 243 0.89 4.66 -13.19
C THR A 243 1.20 6.08 -12.70
N ARG A 244 2.04 6.84 -13.43
CA ARG A 244 2.30 8.27 -13.09
C ARG A 244 1.00 9.03 -12.84
N LYS A 245 0.03 8.87 -13.76
CA LYS A 245 -1.30 9.48 -13.67
C LYS A 245 -2.02 9.04 -12.38
N ALA A 246 -2.18 7.74 -12.15
CA ALA A 246 -2.88 7.23 -10.97
C ALA A 246 -2.20 7.62 -9.64
N TRP A 247 -0.86 7.72 -9.61
CA TRP A 247 -0.13 8.18 -8.43
C TRP A 247 -0.32 9.69 -8.18
N SER A 248 -0.17 10.53 -9.21
CA SER A 248 -0.39 11.98 -9.09
C SER A 248 -1.85 12.30 -8.75
N GLU A 249 -2.82 11.60 -9.32
CA GLU A 249 -4.25 11.72 -8.98
C GLU A 249 -4.53 11.30 -7.54
N HIS A 250 -3.92 10.21 -7.06
CA HIS A 250 -4.02 9.77 -5.66
C HIS A 250 -3.43 10.80 -4.68
N ALA A 251 -2.24 11.35 -5.00
CA ALA A 251 -1.60 12.38 -4.19
C ALA A 251 -2.44 13.67 -4.16
N LEU A 252 -2.96 14.11 -5.31
CA LEU A 252 -3.86 15.26 -5.42
C LEU A 252 -5.17 15.05 -4.63
N LYS A 253 -5.84 13.90 -4.79
CA LYS A 253 -7.08 13.57 -4.05
C LYS A 253 -6.86 13.69 -2.54
N LYS A 254 -5.86 12.99 -2.00
CA LYS A 254 -5.52 13.04 -0.58
C LYS A 254 -5.20 14.46 -0.09
N ARG A 255 -4.49 15.25 -0.90
CA ARG A 255 -4.13 16.64 -0.55
C ARG A 255 -5.34 17.59 -0.58
N VAL A 256 -6.31 17.35 -1.46
CA VAL A 256 -7.59 18.07 -1.57
C VAL A 256 -8.58 17.64 -0.47
N GLU A 257 -8.61 16.36 -0.10
CA GLU A 257 -9.36 15.84 1.04
C GLU A 257 -8.92 16.54 2.33
N ALA A 258 -7.61 16.60 2.59
CA ALA A 258 -7.07 17.34 3.73
C ALA A 258 -7.36 18.86 3.73
N GLU A 259 -7.56 19.49 2.56
CA GLU A 259 -8.03 20.89 2.51
C GLU A 259 -9.52 21.03 2.78
N LYS A 260 -10.34 20.07 2.36
CA LYS A 260 -11.76 20.05 2.68
C LYS A 260 -11.98 19.85 4.17
N GLU A 261 -11.24 18.93 4.78
CA GLU A 261 -11.24 18.67 6.23
C GLU A 261 -10.85 19.95 6.98
N ARG A 262 -9.68 20.55 6.70
CA ARG A 262 -9.25 21.78 7.38
C ARG A 262 -10.23 22.95 7.21
N ARG A 263 -10.79 23.15 6.00
CA ARG A 263 -11.81 24.20 5.76
C ARG A 263 -13.14 23.90 6.45
N LEU A 264 -13.48 22.62 6.64
CA LEU A 264 -14.68 22.21 7.37
C LEU A 264 -14.50 22.40 8.89
N GLU A 265 -13.30 22.15 9.42
CA GLU A 265 -12.90 22.48 10.79
C GLU A 265 -12.97 24.01 11.02
N GLU A 266 -12.31 24.80 10.17
CA GLU A 266 -12.36 26.28 10.16
C GLU A 266 -13.79 26.86 10.06
N LEU A 267 -14.75 26.12 9.51
CA LEU A 267 -16.16 26.50 9.44
C LEU A 267 -16.95 26.00 10.65
N HIS A 268 -16.65 24.81 11.16
CA HIS A 268 -17.26 24.25 12.36
C HIS A 268 -16.97 25.11 13.59
N GLU A 269 -15.73 25.60 13.73
CA GLU A 269 -15.33 26.51 14.81
C GLU A 269 -16.15 27.82 14.76
N LYS A 270 -16.20 28.49 13.61
CA LYS A 270 -16.98 29.74 13.42
C LYS A 270 -18.48 29.54 13.66
N LEU A 271 -19.04 28.38 13.28
CA LEU A 271 -20.43 28.03 13.54
C LEU A 271 -20.71 27.68 15.00
N LYS A 272 -19.70 27.18 15.73
CA LYS A 272 -19.75 26.92 17.17
C LYS A 272 -19.66 28.21 17.99
N GLU A 273 -18.81 29.15 17.59
CA GLU A 273 -18.75 30.51 18.16
C GLU A 273 -20.07 31.27 17.94
N GLY A 274 -20.60 31.27 16.72
CA GLY A 274 -21.87 31.89 16.38
C GLY A 274 -23.12 31.11 16.84
N ARG A 275 -22.97 30.04 17.65
CA ARG A 275 -24.08 29.17 18.06
C ARG A 275 -25.04 29.88 18.99
N ASP A 276 -24.53 30.43 20.09
CA ASP A 276 -25.36 30.89 21.21
C ASP A 276 -26.13 32.17 20.83
N GLN A 277 -25.55 32.99 19.95
CA GLN A 277 -26.23 34.13 19.32
C GLN A 277 -27.45 33.67 18.50
N LYS A 278 -27.27 32.67 17.63
CA LYS A 278 -28.36 32.11 16.81
C LYS A 278 -29.42 31.40 17.63
N VAL A 279 -29.05 30.71 18.71
CA VAL A 279 -30.03 30.13 19.66
C VAL A 279 -30.87 31.26 20.27
N ALA A 280 -30.25 32.32 20.77
CA ALA A 280 -30.97 33.46 21.34
C ALA A 280 -31.81 34.26 20.32
N GLU A 281 -31.51 34.19 19.02
CA GLU A 281 -32.37 34.72 17.95
C GLU A 281 -33.57 33.80 17.67
N ILE A 282 -33.34 32.49 17.62
CA ILE A 282 -34.40 31.48 17.44
C ILE A 282 -35.38 31.52 18.62
N ASP A 283 -34.91 31.58 19.86
CA ASP A 283 -35.76 31.62 21.06
C ASP A 283 -36.69 32.85 21.05
N LYS A 284 -36.17 34.03 20.68
CA LYS A 284 -36.99 35.25 20.50
C LYS A 284 -38.05 35.10 19.40
N SER A 285 -37.70 34.44 18.30
CA SER A 285 -38.64 34.17 17.21
C SER A 285 -39.74 33.19 17.65
N VAL A 286 -39.37 32.14 18.40
CA VAL A 286 -40.32 31.19 19.00
C VAL A 286 -41.22 31.87 20.04
N GLU A 287 -40.72 32.81 20.83
CA GLU A 287 -41.54 33.62 21.74
C GLU A 287 -42.53 34.54 21.02
N ALA A 288 -42.13 35.17 19.92
CA ALA A 288 -43.01 36.01 19.11
C ALA A 288 -44.16 35.18 18.51
N LEU A 289 -43.82 34.05 17.86
CA LEU A 289 -44.79 33.14 17.26
C LEU A 289 -45.78 32.55 18.28
N LYS A 290 -45.35 32.29 19.53
CA LYS A 290 -46.25 31.87 20.62
C LYS A 290 -47.30 32.95 20.94
N LYS A 291 -46.89 34.21 21.05
CA LYS A 291 -47.79 35.34 21.36
C LYS A 291 -48.79 35.58 20.22
N GLU A 292 -48.34 35.46 18.96
CA GLU A 292 -49.24 35.51 17.79
C GLU A 292 -50.26 34.36 17.82
N LEU A 293 -49.81 33.13 18.08
CA LEU A 293 -50.63 31.92 18.15
C LEU A 293 -51.68 32.00 19.29
N GLU A 294 -51.31 32.52 20.46
CA GLU A 294 -52.23 32.84 21.55
C GLU A 294 -53.28 33.88 21.14
N SER A 295 -52.87 34.95 20.44
CA SER A 295 -53.81 35.97 19.93
C SER A 295 -54.79 35.40 18.89
N ILE A 296 -54.33 34.44 18.07
CA ILE A 296 -55.15 33.73 17.09
C ILE A 296 -56.16 32.81 17.80
N TYR A 297 -55.77 32.07 18.83
CA TYR A 297 -56.72 31.28 19.63
C TYR A 297 -57.76 32.15 20.33
N GLN A 298 -57.37 33.27 20.94
CA GLN A 298 -58.32 34.22 21.53
C GLN A 298 -59.30 34.77 20.47
N ARG A 299 -58.81 35.07 19.26
CA ARG A 299 -59.65 35.54 18.15
C ARG A 299 -60.60 34.47 17.63
N LEU A 300 -60.15 33.21 17.52
CA LEU A 300 -60.98 32.07 17.14
C LEU A 300 -62.04 31.74 18.20
N GLU A 301 -61.70 31.87 19.49
CA GLU A 301 -62.67 31.71 20.58
C GLU A 301 -63.74 32.80 20.56
N ASN A 302 -63.35 34.06 20.36
CA ASN A 302 -64.29 35.17 20.16
C ASN A 302 -65.21 34.95 18.94
N ILE A 303 -64.67 34.44 17.81
CA ILE A 303 -65.48 34.10 16.62
C ILE A 303 -66.47 32.97 16.94
N ALA A 304 -66.03 31.89 17.59
CA ALA A 304 -66.90 30.78 17.98
C ALA A 304 -67.99 31.18 18.99
N ILE A 305 -67.79 32.24 19.77
CA ILE A 305 -68.81 32.85 20.62
C ILE A 305 -69.83 33.66 19.78
N ILE A 306 -69.35 34.45 18.81
CA ILE A 306 -70.20 35.25 17.91
C ILE A 306 -71.06 34.38 16.99
N GLU A 307 -70.51 33.26 16.51
CA GLU A 307 -71.21 32.26 15.68
C GLU A 307 -72.19 31.38 16.48
N GLY A 308 -72.25 31.53 17.82
CA GLY A 308 -73.12 30.76 18.70
C GLY A 308 -72.66 29.31 18.96
N THR A 309 -71.55 28.89 18.36
CA THR A 309 -70.97 27.54 18.48
C THR A 309 -70.37 27.25 19.86
N LYS A 310 -70.04 28.30 20.63
CA LYS A 310 -69.63 28.25 22.04
C LYS A 310 -70.38 29.31 22.86
N VAL A 311 -70.72 28.98 24.11
CA VAL A 311 -71.26 29.95 25.07
C VAL A 311 -70.11 30.61 25.85
N ALA A 312 -70.12 31.94 25.95
CA ALA A 312 -69.16 32.67 26.75
C ALA A 312 -69.38 32.42 28.26
N GLY A 313 -68.31 32.18 29.01
CA GLY A 313 -68.36 32.12 30.48
C GLY A 313 -68.88 30.81 31.09
N VAL A 314 -68.73 29.66 30.42
CA VAL A 314 -69.05 28.35 31.00
C VAL A 314 -68.06 27.99 32.12
N VAL A 315 -68.36 28.41 33.35
CA VAL A 315 -67.58 28.09 34.56
C VAL A 315 -67.90 26.68 35.03
N GLY A 316 -67.29 25.69 34.37
CA GLY A 316 -67.36 24.29 34.76
C GLY A 316 -67.01 23.35 33.61
N LYS A 317 -66.34 22.24 33.89
CA LYS A 317 -66.35 21.11 32.96
C LYS A 317 -67.75 20.50 33.01
N TYR A 318 -68.44 20.41 31.87
CA TYR A 318 -69.60 19.53 31.75
C TYR A 318 -69.13 18.10 31.96
N GLN A 319 -69.28 17.60 33.20
CA GLN A 319 -69.36 16.17 33.43
C GLN A 319 -70.76 15.76 33.02
N PRO A 320 -70.93 14.91 31.98
CA PRO A 320 -72.21 14.27 31.76
C PRO A 320 -72.66 13.58 33.04
N LYS A 321 -73.96 13.64 33.34
CA LYS A 321 -74.52 12.94 34.49
C LYS A 321 -74.42 11.44 34.23
N LEU A 322 -73.31 10.84 34.66
CA LEU A 322 -72.96 9.44 34.41
C LEU A 322 -74.11 8.48 34.80
N VAL A 323 -74.88 8.82 35.84
CA VAL A 323 -76.05 8.05 36.27
C VAL A 323 -77.24 8.18 35.31
N GLU A 324 -77.54 9.38 34.81
CA GLU A 324 -78.65 9.58 33.86
C GLU A 324 -78.30 8.98 32.49
N GLU A 325 -77.12 9.25 31.93
CA GLU A 325 -76.71 8.66 30.65
C GLU A 325 -76.57 7.13 30.71
N LEU A 326 -76.04 6.55 31.81
CA LEU A 326 -76.08 5.10 32.00
C LEU A 326 -77.53 4.60 32.12
N SER A 327 -78.41 5.30 32.85
CA SER A 327 -79.80 4.87 32.99
C SER A 327 -80.54 4.92 31.65
N GLU A 328 -80.34 5.97 30.84
CA GLU A 328 -80.95 6.09 29.51
C GLU A 328 -80.38 5.06 28.56
N HIS A 329 -79.05 4.86 28.48
CA HIS A 329 -78.47 3.88 27.57
C HIS A 329 -78.83 2.44 27.96
N VAL A 330 -78.92 2.14 29.27
CA VAL A 330 -79.42 0.86 29.78
C VAL A 330 -80.92 0.70 29.47
N LEU A 331 -81.77 1.71 29.74
CA LEU A 331 -83.20 1.67 29.41
C LEU A 331 -83.44 1.52 27.91
N HIS A 332 -82.68 2.22 27.06
CA HIS A 332 -82.78 2.12 25.61
C HIS A 332 -82.35 0.72 25.13
N SER A 333 -81.33 0.12 25.75
CA SER A 333 -80.96 -1.28 25.47
C SER A 333 -82.04 -2.27 25.94
N LEU A 334 -82.65 -2.06 27.10
CA LEU A 334 -83.73 -2.92 27.62
C LEU A 334 -85.05 -2.80 26.83
N LEU A 335 -85.38 -1.61 26.33
CA LEU A 335 -86.62 -1.33 25.60
C LEU A 335 -86.52 -1.67 24.11
N PHE A 336 -85.40 -1.35 23.45
CA PHE A 336 -85.28 -1.43 21.99
C PHE A 336 -84.31 -2.50 21.49
N TYR A 337 -83.38 -3.01 22.32
CA TYR A 337 -82.46 -4.08 21.92
C TYR A 337 -82.90 -5.43 22.51
N HIS A 338 -83.71 -6.15 21.73
CA HIS A 338 -83.91 -7.58 21.97
C HIS A 338 -82.55 -8.30 21.93
N LYS A 339 -82.31 -9.25 22.85
CA LYS A 339 -81.15 -10.15 22.72
C LYS A 339 -81.21 -10.82 21.35
N ARG A 340 -80.14 -10.71 20.56
CA ARG A 340 -79.98 -11.53 19.36
C ARG A 340 -80.13 -13.00 19.77
N PRO A 341 -80.79 -13.86 18.97
CA PRO A 341 -80.84 -15.29 19.24
C PRO A 341 -79.42 -15.84 19.41
N ASN A 342 -79.20 -16.73 20.38
CA ASN A 342 -77.90 -17.36 20.57
C ASN A 342 -77.56 -18.20 19.33
N GLU A 343 -76.72 -17.67 18.43
CA GLU A 343 -76.01 -18.49 17.46
C GLU A 343 -75.15 -19.49 18.24
N LYS A 344 -75.51 -20.76 18.12
CA LYS A 344 -74.86 -21.83 18.88
C LYS A 344 -73.41 -21.94 18.42
N SER A 345 -72.49 -21.96 19.38
CA SER A 345 -71.11 -22.35 19.17
C SER A 345 -71.07 -23.78 18.61
N TYR A 346 -70.79 -23.91 17.32
CA TYR A 346 -70.24 -25.16 16.80
C TYR A 346 -68.77 -25.26 17.20
N SER A 347 -68.35 -26.48 17.52
CA SER A 347 -67.00 -26.83 17.99
C SER A 347 -66.06 -27.17 16.83
#